data_AF-A0A8S4PVX7-F1
#
_entry.id   AF-A0A8S4PVX7-F1
#
_cell.length_a   1.000
_cell.length_b   1.000
_cell.length_c   1.000
_cell.angle_alpha   90.00
_cell.angle_beta   90.00
_cell.angle_gamma   90.00
#
_symmetry.space_group_name_H-M   'P 1'
#
loop_
_entity.id
_entity.type
_entity.pdbx_description
1 polymer ?
#
loop_
_entity_poly.entity_id
_entity_poly.type
_entity_poly.pdbx_seq_one_letter_code
_entity_poly.pdbx_strand_id
1 'polypeptide(L)'
;MTEETVVIFGWEDWLVYGFALLGSLLIGVYYGCTGKKQSTTDEVLLGGRNMSVFPVSLSVCATLISTVSIIGFPAEIYNQGTMLWYILIGTAIGYIATAHVYYPIYYDLKITSIFEYLELRFNRTVTTMA
;
A
#
# COMPACT_ATOMS: atom_id res chain seq x y z
N MET A 1 36.26 5.39 16.22
CA MET A 1 36.83 4.51 15.19
C MET A 1 36.14 3.16 15.35
N THR A 2 34.88 3.10 14.93
CA THR A 2 34.09 1.87 14.93
C THR A 2 34.34 1.19 13.59
N GLU A 3 34.86 -0.03 13.63
CA GLU A 3 35.02 -0.86 12.44
C GLU A 3 33.64 -1.02 11.78
N GLU A 4 33.47 -0.48 10.57
CA GLU A 4 32.39 -0.92 9.69
C GLU A 4 32.75 -2.35 9.29
N THR A 5 32.23 -3.32 10.06
CA THR A 5 32.25 -4.72 9.65
C THR A 5 31.48 -4.79 8.34
N VAL A 6 32.19 -4.86 7.23
CA VAL A 6 31.61 -5.05 5.90
C VAL A 6 30.90 -6.40 5.95
N VAL A 7 29.57 -6.37 6.10
CA VAL A 7 28.75 -7.58 6.09
C VAL A 7 28.78 -8.09 4.65
N ILE A 8 29.65 -9.07 4.40
CA ILE A 8 29.73 -9.73 3.10
C ILE A 8 28.55 -10.68 3.02
N PHE A 9 27.65 -10.43 2.08
CA PHE A 9 26.50 -11.28 1.80
C PHE A 9 26.96 -12.73 1.58
N GLY A 10 26.49 -13.63 2.43
CA GLY A 10 26.73 -15.06 2.28
C GLY A 10 25.96 -15.61 1.09
N TRP A 11 26.34 -16.81 0.65
CA TRP A 11 25.58 -17.53 -0.37
C TRP A 11 24.13 -17.82 0.07
N GLU A 12 23.88 -17.91 1.38
CA GLU A 12 22.53 -18.08 1.95
C GLU A 12 21.65 -16.84 1.77
N ASP A 13 22.21 -15.63 1.94
CA ASP A 13 21.48 -14.38 1.71
C ASP A 13 21.11 -14.24 0.23
N TRP A 14 22.02 -14.62 -0.67
CA TRP A 14 21.75 -14.64 -2.11
C TRP A 14 20.67 -15.65 -2.50
N LEU A 15 20.62 -16.82 -1.84
CA LEU A 15 19.55 -17.80 -2.03
C LEU A 15 18.20 -17.24 -1.59
N VAL A 16 18.11 -16.66 -0.40
CA VAL A 16 16.86 -16.06 0.11
C VAL A 16 16.38 -14.93 -0.81
N TYR A 17 17.29 -14.06 -1.24
CA TYR A 17 16.99 -12.99 -2.19
C TYR A 17 16.49 -13.54 -3.53
N GLY A 18 17.18 -14.54 -4.08
CA GLY A 18 16.78 -15.22 -5.31
C GLY A 18 15.41 -15.87 -5.21
N PHE A 19 15.11 -16.57 -4.11
CA PHE A 19 13.79 -17.16 -3.87
C PHE A 19 12.69 -16.12 -3.71
N ALA A 20 12.95 -15.00 -3.02
CA ALA A 20 11.97 -13.92 -2.88
C ALA A 20 11.63 -13.27 -4.23
N LEU A 21 12.65 -12.98 -5.05
CA LEU A 21 12.47 -12.47 -6.41
C LEU A 21 11.75 -13.48 -7.30
N LEU A 22 12.16 -14.74 -7.29
CA LEU A 22 11.49 -15.79 -8.05
C LEU A 22 10.03 -15.95 -7.62
N GLY A 23 9.73 -15.92 -6.32
CA GLY A 23 8.37 -16.01 -5.81
C GLY A 23 7.48 -14.87 -6.34
N SER A 24 7.94 -13.63 -6.23
CA SER A 24 7.21 -12.47 -6.76
C SER A 24 7.05 -12.51 -8.29
N LEU A 25 8.10 -12.91 -9.02
CA LEU A 25 8.07 -13.09 -10.47
C LEU A 25 7.08 -14.18 -10.87
N LEU A 26 7.11 -15.33 -10.20
CA LEU A 26 6.23 -16.47 -10.50
C LEU A 26 4.77 -16.11 -10.29
N ILE A 27 4.44 -15.38 -9.22
CA ILE A 27 3.07 -14.88 -8.99
C ILE A 27 2.68 -13.94 -10.14
N GLY A 28 3.54 -12.99 -10.51
CA GLY A 28 3.28 -12.07 -11.62
C GLY A 28 3.09 -12.77 -12.98
N VAL A 29 3.97 -13.74 -13.30
CA VAL A 29 3.90 -14.53 -14.55
C VAL A 29 2.69 -15.47 -14.53
N TYR A 30 2.37 -16.08 -13.40
CA TYR A 30 1.19 -16.92 -13.25
C TYR A 30 -0.09 -16.13 -13.52
N TYR A 31 -0.26 -14.97 -12.88
CA TYR A 31 -1.41 -14.09 -13.14
C TYR A 31 -1.38 -13.47 -14.55
N GLY A 32 -0.19 -13.20 -15.11
CA GLY A 32 -0.04 -12.66 -16.47
C GLY A 32 -0.32 -13.66 -17.60
N CYS A 33 0.05 -14.93 -17.42
CA CYS A 33 -0.15 -15.98 -18.43
C CYS A 33 -1.45 -16.78 -18.24
N THR A 34 -1.89 -16.99 -16.98
CA THR A 34 -3.11 -17.75 -16.64
C THR A 34 -4.31 -16.85 -16.40
N GLY A 35 -4.09 -15.55 -16.16
CA GLY A 35 -5.18 -14.58 -16.08
C GLY A 35 -5.95 -14.56 -17.38
N LYS A 36 -7.22 -14.97 -17.34
CA LYS A 36 -8.18 -14.68 -18.41
C LYS A 36 -8.03 -13.19 -18.73
N LYS A 37 -7.87 -12.81 -20.01
CA LYS A 37 -7.84 -11.41 -20.45
C LYS A 37 -8.95 -10.65 -19.70
N GLN A 38 -8.57 -9.89 -18.67
CA GLN A 38 -9.47 -9.01 -17.97
C GLN A 38 -9.82 -7.94 -19.00
N SER A 39 -10.96 -8.15 -19.66
CA SER A 39 -11.27 -7.47 -20.93
C SER A 39 -11.80 -6.06 -20.68
N THR A 40 -12.11 -5.76 -19.42
CA THR A 40 -12.68 -4.49 -18.98
C THR A 40 -11.82 -3.90 -17.86
N THR A 41 -11.60 -2.59 -17.92
CA THR A 41 -10.87 -1.82 -16.90
C THR A 41 -11.39 -2.07 -15.48
N ASP A 42 -12.70 -2.28 -15.34
CA ASP A 42 -13.36 -2.59 -14.06
C ASP A 42 -12.91 -3.92 -13.46
N GLU A 43 -12.60 -4.94 -14.27
CA GLU A 43 -12.13 -6.24 -13.77
C GLU A 43 -10.69 -6.16 -13.26
N VAL A 44 -9.88 -5.30 -13.88
CA VAL A 44 -8.48 -5.07 -13.49
C VAL A 44 -8.40 -4.19 -12.25
N LEU A 45 -9.15 -3.08 -12.20
CA LEU A 45 -9.06 -2.09 -11.14
C LEU A 45 -9.92 -2.42 -9.91
N LEU A 46 -11.12 -2.97 -10.13
CA LEU A 46 -12.07 -3.26 -9.04
C LEU A 46 -12.15 -4.76 -8.72
N GLY A 47 -11.41 -5.62 -9.42
CA GLY A 47 -11.46 -7.07 -9.21
C GLY A 47 -12.84 -7.66 -9.47
N GLY A 48 -13.66 -7.03 -10.33
CA GLY A 48 -15.04 -7.42 -10.57
C GLY A 48 -16.02 -7.09 -9.42
N ARG A 49 -15.63 -6.22 -8.47
CA ARG A 49 -16.43 -5.81 -7.30
C ARG A 49 -16.90 -6.97 -6.41
N ASN A 50 -16.34 -8.16 -6.59
CA ASN A 50 -16.68 -9.39 -5.87
C ASN A 50 -15.50 -9.92 -5.04
N MET A 51 -14.55 -9.04 -4.70
CA MET A 51 -13.45 -9.39 -3.82
C MET A 51 -13.93 -9.45 -2.37
N SER A 52 -13.55 -10.53 -1.67
CA SER A 52 -13.80 -10.66 -0.24
C SER A 52 -13.08 -9.55 0.54
N VAL A 53 -13.65 -9.13 1.67
CA VAL A 53 -13.09 -8.05 2.51
C VAL A 53 -11.68 -8.40 2.99
N PHE A 54 -11.39 -9.69 3.22
CA PHE A 54 -10.11 -10.15 3.74
C PHE A 54 -8.91 -9.84 2.81
N PRO A 55 -8.88 -10.29 1.53
CA PRO A 55 -7.77 -9.95 0.63
C PRO A 55 -7.68 -8.45 0.33
N VAL A 56 -8.79 -7.71 0.33
CA VAL A 56 -8.79 -6.26 0.15
C VAL A 56 -8.10 -5.56 1.31
N SER A 57 -8.49 -5.88 2.55
CA SER A 57 -7.84 -5.31 3.75
C SER A 57 -6.35 -5.65 3.78
N LEU A 58 -5.98 -6.89 3.46
CA LEU A 58 -4.58 -7.31 3.40
C LEU A 58 -3.78 -6.50 2.36
N SER A 59 -4.35 -6.27 1.18
CA SER A 59 -3.71 -5.44 0.14
C SER A 59 -3.53 -3.99 0.59
N VAL A 60 -4.51 -3.41 1.28
CA VAL A 60 -4.39 -2.03 1.81
C VAL A 60 -3.29 -1.96 2.87
N CYS A 61 -3.24 -2.93 3.80
CA CYS A 61 -2.15 -3.01 4.78
C CYS A 61 -0.78 -3.14 4.11
N ALA A 62 -0.67 -3.97 3.06
CA ALA A 62 0.58 -4.14 2.31
C ALA A 62 1.04 -2.82 1.67
N THR A 63 0.13 -2.04 1.08
CA THR A 63 0.45 -0.73 0.47
C THR A 63 0.89 0.32 1.49
N LEU A 64 0.37 0.25 2.73
CA LEU A 64 0.74 1.20 3.78
C LEU A 64 2.12 0.93 4.39
N ILE A 65 2.61 -0.31 4.31
CA ILE A 65 3.92 -0.68 4.85
C ILE A 65 5.00 -0.31 3.84
N SER A 66 5.79 0.72 4.16
CA SER A 66 6.95 1.13 3.37
C SER A 66 8.26 0.83 4.09
N THR A 67 9.35 0.63 3.34
CA THR A 67 10.72 0.52 3.88
C THR A 67 11.07 1.71 4.77
N VAL A 68 10.55 2.89 4.44
CA VAL A 68 10.73 4.12 5.24
C VAL A 68 10.13 3.95 6.64
N SER A 69 9.00 3.28 6.80
CA SER A 69 8.40 3.05 8.11
C SER A 69 9.19 2.03 8.94
N ILE A 70 9.71 0.99 8.29
CA ILE A 70 10.46 -0.09 8.96
C ILE A 70 11.77 0.43 9.56
N ILE A 71 12.50 1.27 8.83
CA ILE A 71 13.78 1.84 9.28
C ILE A 71 13.57 3.18 9.99
N GLY A 72 12.59 3.97 9.57
CA GLY A 72 12.34 5.32 10.06
C GLY A 72 11.79 5.37 11.48
N PHE A 73 10.79 4.54 11.82
CA PHE A 73 10.23 4.53 13.17
C PHE A 73 11.24 4.17 14.28
N PRO A 74 12.09 3.13 14.16
CA PRO A 74 13.11 2.87 15.18
C PRO A 74 14.19 3.96 15.20
N ALA A 75 14.56 4.53 14.04
CA ALA A 75 15.49 5.65 13.99
C ALA A 75 14.93 6.90 14.69
N GLU A 76 13.63 7.15 14.57
CA GLU A 76 12.97 8.28 15.22
C GLU A 76 12.77 8.04 16.73
N ILE A 77 12.44 6.82 17.15
CA ILE A 77 12.40 6.45 18.58
C ILE A 77 13.79 6.57 19.21
N TYR A 78 14.85 6.21 18.50
CA TYR A 78 16.22 6.34 19.00
C TYR A 78 16.62 7.81 19.23
N ASN A 79 16.16 8.73 18.37
CA ASN A 79 16.52 10.15 18.45
C ASN A 79 15.57 10.99 19.32
N GLN A 80 14.26 10.76 19.25
CA GLN A 80 13.21 11.59 19.87
C GLN A 80 12.45 10.88 21.00
N GLY A 81 12.77 9.61 21.29
CA GLY A 81 12.17 8.84 22.38
C GLY A 81 10.67 8.62 22.19
N THR A 82 9.87 9.09 23.16
CA THR A 82 8.43 8.80 23.24
C THR A 82 7.54 9.73 22.41
N MET A 83 8.08 10.75 21.75
CA MET A 83 7.28 11.72 20.98
C MET A 83 6.52 11.06 19.82
N LEU A 84 7.05 9.97 19.26
CA LEU A 84 6.42 9.21 18.18
C LEU A 84 5.04 8.63 18.56
N TRP A 85 4.76 8.40 19.86
CA TRP A 85 3.46 7.91 20.32
C TRP A 85 2.30 8.85 19.97
N TYR A 86 2.53 10.16 19.95
CA TYR A 86 1.50 11.13 19.56
C TYR A 86 1.09 10.96 18.09
N ILE A 87 2.07 10.66 17.22
CA ILE A 87 1.82 10.40 15.80
C ILE A 87 1.07 9.08 15.63
N LEU A 88 1.45 8.02 16.35
CA LEU A 88 0.74 6.73 16.30
C LEU A 88 -0.72 6.84 16.75
N ILE A 89 -0.98 7.54 17.86
CA ILE A 89 -2.35 7.73 18.35
C ILE A 89 -3.16 8.63 17.41
N GLY A 90 -2.57 9.73 16.93
CA GLY A 90 -3.21 10.63 15.98
C GLY A 90 -3.57 9.96 14.66
N THR A 91 -2.67 9.15 14.10
CA THR A 91 -2.92 8.38 12.87
C THR A 91 -3.96 7.29 13.09
N ALA A 92 -3.97 6.60 14.23
CA ALA A 92 -5.01 5.62 14.57
C ALA A 92 -6.41 6.26 14.63
N ILE A 93 -6.54 7.40 15.31
CA ILE A 93 -7.80 8.16 15.36
C ILE A 93 -8.19 8.66 13.95
N GLY A 94 -7.21 9.13 13.16
CA GLY A 94 -7.41 9.56 11.79
C GLY A 94 -7.96 8.45 10.88
N TYR A 95 -7.50 7.21 11.03
CA TYR A 95 -8.06 6.07 10.29
C TYR A 95 -9.50 5.76 10.69
N ILE A 96 -9.83 5.81 11.98
CA ILE A 96 -11.20 5.58 12.48
C ILE A 96 -12.15 6.68 11.96
N ALA A 97 -11.73 7.94 12.08
CA ALA A 97 -12.50 9.07 11.56
C ALA A 97 -12.69 8.98 10.03
N THR A 98 -11.64 8.61 9.31
CA THR A 98 -11.69 8.42 7.86
C THR A 98 -12.67 7.31 7.48
N ALA A 99 -12.62 6.18 8.19
CA ALA A 99 -13.50 5.04 7.98
C ALA A 99 -14.98 5.37 8.24
N HIS A 100 -15.30 6.28 9.16
CA HIS A 100 -16.70 6.67 9.40
C HIS A 100 -17.22 7.75 8.46
N VAL A 101 -16.38 8.71 8.07
CA VAL A 101 -16.81 9.87 7.28
C VAL A 101 -16.72 9.59 5.78
N TYR A 102 -15.61 9.04 5.31
CA TYR A 102 -15.34 8.91 3.87
C TYR A 102 -15.88 7.60 3.28
N TYR A 103 -15.91 6.52 4.07
CA TYR A 103 -16.47 5.24 3.62
C TYR A 103 -17.91 5.35 3.08
N PRO A 104 -18.89 5.97 3.77
CA PRO A 104 -20.25 6.06 3.23
C PRO A 104 -20.32 6.91 1.96
N ILE A 105 -19.54 7.99 1.89
CA ILE A 105 -19.52 8.90 0.74
C ILE A 105 -19.01 8.19 -0.51
N TYR A 106 -17.90 7.46 -0.41
CA TYR A 106 -17.33 6.75 -1.56
C TYR A 106 -18.14 5.52 -1.96
N TYR A 107 -18.75 4.82 -0.99
CA TYR A 107 -19.56 3.65 -1.26
C TYR A 107 -20.83 4.00 -2.06
N ASP A 108 -21.51 5.08 -1.70
CA ASP A 108 -22.76 5.50 -2.36
C ASP A 108 -22.53 6.05 -3.76
N LEU A 109 -21.43 6.79 -3.98
CA LEU A 109 -21.11 7.37 -5.29
C LEU A 109 -20.55 6.34 -6.29
N LYS A 110 -20.23 5.11 -5.87
CA LYS A 110 -19.71 4.00 -6.71
C LYS A 110 -18.50 4.37 -7.58
N ILE A 111 -17.75 5.37 -7.15
CA ILE A 111 -16.62 5.97 -7.84
C ILE A 111 -15.45 4.98 -7.91
N THR A 112 -14.73 4.98 -9.03
CA THR A 112 -13.60 4.07 -9.28
C THR A 112 -12.24 4.68 -8.91
N SER A 113 -12.17 6.01 -8.84
CA SER A 113 -10.95 6.76 -8.57
C SER A 113 -11.24 8.03 -7.77
N ILE A 114 -10.37 8.39 -6.82
CA ILE A 114 -10.52 9.62 -6.01
C ILE A 114 -10.60 10.87 -6.91
N PHE A 115 -9.96 10.84 -8.08
CA PHE A 115 -9.98 11.91 -9.07
C PHE A 115 -11.37 12.18 -9.67
N GLU A 116 -12.20 11.14 -9.78
CA GLU A 116 -13.60 11.26 -10.24
C GLU A 116 -14.46 11.98 -9.18
N TYR A 117 -14.16 11.78 -7.88
CA TYR A 117 -14.77 12.57 -6.81
C TYR A 117 -14.38 14.05 -6.89
N LEU A 118 -13.10 14.35 -7.15
CA LEU A 118 -12.62 15.73 -7.30
C LEU A 118 -13.25 16.42 -8.52
N GLU A 119 -13.43 15.71 -9.63
CA GLU A 119 -14.09 16.24 -10.82
C GLU A 119 -15.56 16.60 -10.54
N LEU A 120 -16.31 15.72 -9.88
CA LEU A 120 -17.71 15.96 -9.51
C LEU A 120 -17.88 17.12 -8.53
N ARG A 121 -16.93 17.32 -7.62
CA ARG A 121 -17.03 18.37 -6.59
C ARG A 121 -16.52 19.74 -7.02
N PHE A 122 -15.44 19.80 -7.82
CA PHE A 122 -14.67 21.02 -8.08
C PHE A 122 -14.46 21.37 -9.57
N ASN A 123 -14.78 20.47 -10.52
CA ASN A 123 -14.50 20.53 -11.96
C ASN A 123 -13.16 19.92 -12.42
N ARG A 124 -13.14 19.49 -13.68
CA ARG A 124 -12.06 18.80 -14.39
C ARG A 124 -10.70 19.52 -14.38
N THR A 125 -10.69 20.85 -14.28
CA THR A 125 -9.44 21.65 -14.22
C THR A 125 -8.61 21.29 -12.98
N VAL A 126 -9.25 21.02 -11.84
CA VAL A 126 -8.56 20.65 -10.60
C VAL A 126 -8.00 19.22 -10.72
N THR A 127 -8.73 18.33 -11.38
CA THR A 127 -8.31 16.93 -11.60
C THR A 127 -7.07 16.82 -12.48
N THR A 128 -6.89 17.70 -13.46
CA THR A 128 -5.70 17.68 -14.34
C THR A 128 -4.45 18.31 -13.71
N MET A 129 -4.60 19.04 -12.60
CA MET A 129 -3.48 19.68 -11.88
C MET A 129 -3.00 18.86 -10.67
N ALA A 130 -3.80 17.91 -10.21
CA ALA A 130 -3.48 16.99 -9.11
C ALA A 130 -2.63 15.82 -9.60
#